data_AF-A0AAN4YUS1-F1
#
_entry.id   AF-A0AAN4YUS1-F1
#
_cell.length_a   1.000
_cell.length_b   1.000
_cell.length_c   1.000
_cell.angle_alpha   90.00
_cell.angle_beta   90.00
_cell.angle_gamma   90.00
#
_symmetry.space_group_name_H-M   'P 1'
#
loop_
_entity.id
_entity.type
_entity.pdbx_description
1 polymer ?
#
loop_
_entity_poly.entity_id
_entity_poly.type
_entity_poly.pdbx_seq_one_letter_code
_entity_poly.pdbx_strand_id
1 'polypeptide(L)'
;MRIPASTSDPTPAATAGQVGSMQTPARGKLQKRVDCDILHRNAPVEDLPPEVRHHLLSMLELETLWALVHASPVYHQQYLSARRRLLCSGLETTLRSATSDACAVYQSRLVDFSHSRTKEKVNMFLQSYQDQRDTSLHSVPSEMANVDELVDVAAFYFSIVKPLAQYYTSWTLGNLAIETDKPRSDEPLSKMEEARLIRALYRFQLCCNLLGVGLHKSSQIQRLSFDSVEIGTIFLDLFEPWEVEEISCIYTFAKERYNQIFNDIRWNVHEENPKFEGQRPPTPEGAFDLDNSC
;
A
#
# COMPACT_ATOMS: atom_id res chain seq x y z
N MET A 1 10.76 8.08 -19.15
CA MET A 1 10.94 9.09 -20.22
C MET A 1 12.27 9.79 -19.99
N ARG A 2 13.11 10.02 -21.01
CA ARG A 2 14.50 10.53 -20.86
C ARG A 2 14.59 12.02 -21.22
N ILE A 3 15.32 12.80 -20.40
CA ILE A 3 16.39 13.80 -20.73
C ILE A 3 15.98 14.90 -21.75
N PRO A 4 16.16 16.23 -21.49
CA PRO A 4 17.48 16.77 -21.14
C PRO A 4 17.58 17.95 -20.15
N ALA A 5 18.80 18.07 -19.60
CA ALA A 5 19.33 19.29 -19.01
C ALA A 5 19.85 20.25 -20.11
N SER A 6 20.08 21.51 -19.76
CA SER A 6 20.85 22.43 -20.62
C SER A 6 21.79 23.27 -19.77
N THR A 7 23.08 23.07 -20.00
CA THR A 7 24.17 23.93 -19.54
C THR A 7 24.44 24.99 -20.60
N SER A 8 24.74 26.22 -20.18
CA SER A 8 25.66 27.09 -20.93
C SER A 8 26.23 28.15 -19.98
N ASP A 9 27.56 28.25 -19.98
CA ASP A 9 28.36 29.17 -19.17
C ASP A 9 28.86 30.34 -20.07
N PRO A 10 29.52 31.38 -19.52
CA PRO A 10 29.48 32.74 -20.09
C PRO A 10 30.65 33.09 -21.02
N THR A 11 30.58 34.27 -21.65
CA THR A 11 31.76 35.01 -22.14
C THR A 11 31.52 36.53 -22.06
N PRO A 12 32.47 37.33 -21.53
CA PRO A 12 32.35 38.79 -21.43
C PRO A 12 33.05 39.54 -22.58
N ALA A 13 32.66 40.80 -22.80
CA ALA A 13 33.44 41.74 -23.61
C ALA A 13 33.37 43.16 -23.01
N ALA A 14 34.51 43.84 -22.96
CA ALA A 14 34.65 45.17 -22.37
C ALA A 14 34.81 46.26 -23.45
N THR A 15 34.45 47.51 -23.14
CA THR A 15 35.00 48.71 -23.81
C THR A 15 34.99 49.90 -22.83
N ALA A 16 36.04 50.72 -22.86
CA ALA A 16 36.25 51.86 -21.95
C ALA A 16 35.95 53.21 -22.62
N GLY A 17 35.72 54.28 -21.83
CA GLY A 17 35.52 55.65 -22.34
C GLY A 17 35.56 56.75 -21.25
N GLN A 18 36.15 57.90 -21.58
CA GLN A 18 36.56 59.00 -20.69
C GLN A 18 36.43 60.36 -21.45
N VAL A 19 36.40 61.58 -20.86
CA VAL A 19 36.55 62.10 -19.48
C VAL A 19 35.53 63.24 -19.28
N GLY A 20 35.09 63.58 -18.05
CA GLY A 20 34.36 64.85 -17.83
C GLY A 20 33.94 65.15 -16.38
N SER A 21 34.34 66.31 -15.84
CA SER A 21 34.04 66.76 -14.47
C SER A 21 32.95 67.83 -14.42
N MET A 22 32.03 67.77 -13.44
CA MET A 22 31.61 68.94 -12.65
C MET A 22 30.73 68.56 -11.43
N GLN A 23 30.80 69.37 -10.38
CA GLN A 23 30.09 69.17 -9.10
C GLN A 23 28.75 69.91 -9.05
N THR A 24 27.70 69.29 -8.47
CA THR A 24 26.94 69.85 -7.32
C THR A 24 25.92 68.81 -6.78
N PRO A 25 25.53 68.88 -5.48
CA PRO A 25 24.81 67.79 -4.83
C PRO A 25 23.28 67.96 -4.82
N ALA A 26 22.54 66.90 -5.15
CA ALA A 26 21.07 66.88 -5.06
C ALA A 26 20.54 65.57 -4.43
N ARG A 27 20.52 65.58 -3.09
CA ARG A 27 19.40 65.12 -2.24
C ARG A 27 18.53 63.95 -2.75
N GLY A 28 18.81 62.77 -2.21
CA GLY A 28 17.74 61.86 -1.77
C GLY A 28 17.30 60.77 -2.74
N LYS A 29 17.89 59.58 -2.56
CA LYS A 29 17.15 58.34 -2.26
C LYS A 29 18.15 57.30 -1.79
N LEU A 30 18.19 57.04 -0.48
CA LEU A 30 18.81 55.82 0.04
C LEU A 30 17.86 54.67 -0.34
N GLN A 31 18.00 54.17 -1.57
CA GLN A 31 17.36 52.93 -1.99
C GLN A 31 18.02 51.82 -1.18
N LYS A 32 17.50 51.60 0.03
CA LYS A 32 17.93 50.52 0.91
C LYS A 32 17.61 49.24 0.15
N ARG A 33 18.63 48.65 -0.46
CA ARG A 33 18.53 47.33 -1.09
C ARG A 33 18.13 46.40 0.05
N VAL A 34 16.87 45.98 0.05
CA VAL A 34 16.43 44.90 0.92
C VAL A 34 17.00 43.66 0.26
N ASP A 35 18.23 43.34 0.62
CA ASP A 35 18.75 42.00 0.42
C ASP A 35 17.88 41.11 1.30
N CYS A 36 16.81 40.58 0.70
CA CYS A 36 16.01 39.50 1.25
C CYS A 36 16.85 38.23 1.21
N ASP A 37 17.85 38.16 2.09
CA ASP A 37 18.26 36.89 2.65
C ASP A 37 17.03 36.31 3.33
N ILE A 38 16.30 35.48 2.58
CA ILE A 38 15.28 34.59 3.13
C ILE A 38 16.07 33.57 3.95
N LEU A 39 16.41 33.96 5.18
CA LEU A 39 16.80 33.05 6.24
C LEU A 39 15.74 31.97 6.27
N HIS A 40 16.06 30.82 5.68
CA HIS A 40 15.30 29.59 5.80
C HIS A 40 15.43 29.16 7.25
N ARG A 41 14.63 29.80 8.10
CA ARG A 41 14.52 29.45 9.49
C ARG A 41 13.68 28.18 9.52
N ASN A 42 14.39 27.08 9.72
CA ASN A 42 13.86 25.79 10.08
C ASN A 42 12.67 25.91 11.05
N ALA A 43 11.71 24.99 10.92
CA ALA A 43 10.70 24.81 11.94
C ALA A 43 11.35 24.39 13.27
N PRO A 44 10.78 24.72 14.44
CA PRO A 44 11.34 24.32 15.74
C PRO A 44 11.57 22.82 15.92
N VAL A 45 10.86 22.00 15.13
CA VAL A 45 10.95 20.53 15.10
C VAL A 45 12.17 20.07 14.27
N GLU A 46 12.58 20.82 13.26
CA GLU A 46 13.79 20.55 12.46
C GLU A 46 15.09 20.95 13.18
N ASP A 47 15.03 21.95 14.06
CA ASP A 47 16.13 22.39 14.93
C ASP A 47 16.45 21.41 16.08
N LEU A 48 15.69 20.32 16.21
CA LEU A 48 15.97 19.26 17.18
C LEU A 48 17.31 18.55 16.88
N PRO A 49 18.05 18.07 17.90
CA PRO A 49 19.26 17.28 17.71
C PRO A 49 19.02 16.07 16.80
N PRO A 50 19.99 15.67 15.95
CA PRO A 50 19.83 14.54 15.04
C PRO A 50 19.33 13.26 15.73
N GLU A 51 19.79 12.98 16.94
CA GLU A 51 19.41 11.80 17.74
C GLU A 51 17.92 11.85 18.12
N VAL A 52 17.43 13.02 18.55
CA VAL A 52 16.02 13.25 18.89
C VAL A 52 15.14 13.13 17.65
N ARG A 53 15.58 13.71 16.52
CA ARG A 53 14.87 13.57 15.24
C ARG A 53 14.85 12.12 14.76
N HIS A 54 15.91 11.34 14.97
CA HIS A 54 15.96 9.92 14.60
C HIS A 54 14.99 9.11 15.44
N HIS A 55 14.99 9.33 16.75
CA HIS A 55 14.06 8.67 17.67
C HIS A 55 12.61 9.00 17.33
N LEU A 56 12.30 10.27 17.07
CA LEU A 56 10.99 10.72 16.61
C LEU A 56 10.56 9.97 15.35
N LEU A 57 11.39 9.94 14.30
CA LEU A 57 11.10 9.19 13.06
C LEU A 57 10.85 7.69 13.31
N SER A 58 11.55 7.08 14.29
CA SER A 58 11.37 5.66 14.65
C SER A 58 10.13 5.34 15.49
N MET A 59 9.33 6.35 15.85
CA MET A 59 8.07 6.18 16.57
C MET A 59 6.83 6.48 15.70
N LEU A 60 7.03 6.87 14.44
CA LEU A 60 5.94 7.25 13.54
C LEU A 60 5.39 6.03 12.78
N GLU A 61 4.07 5.92 12.75
CA GLU A 61 3.36 5.13 11.74
C GLU A 61 3.70 5.64 10.34
N LEU A 62 3.69 4.74 9.33
CA LEU A 62 4.21 4.97 7.98
C LEU A 62 3.65 6.24 7.32
N GLU A 63 2.40 6.57 7.59
CA GLU A 63 1.73 7.76 7.02
C GLU A 63 2.33 9.05 7.53
N THR A 64 2.45 9.17 8.85
CA THR A 64 3.03 10.34 9.50
C THR A 64 4.53 10.44 9.19
N LEU A 65 5.22 9.30 9.09
CA LEU A 65 6.61 9.22 8.62
C LEU A 65 6.74 9.77 7.19
N TRP A 66 5.91 9.29 6.25
CA TRP A 66 5.92 9.75 4.87
C TRP A 66 5.55 11.24 4.77
N ALA A 67 4.52 11.69 5.47
CA ALA A 67 4.09 13.09 5.47
C ALA A 67 5.22 14.02 5.96
N LEU A 68 5.87 13.69 7.08
CA LEU A 68 6.98 14.47 7.63
C LEU A 68 8.19 14.49 6.69
N VAL A 69 8.52 13.35 6.09
CA VAL A 69 9.63 13.20 5.13
C VAL A 69 9.40 13.99 3.84
N HIS A 70 8.14 14.17 3.40
CA HIS A 70 7.82 15.02 2.24
C HIS A 70 7.68 16.50 2.60
N ALA A 71 7.29 16.83 3.84
CA ALA A 71 7.10 18.20 4.30
C ALA A 71 8.41 18.93 4.67
N SER A 72 9.46 18.19 5.02
CA SER A 72 10.73 18.75 5.53
C SER A 72 11.97 18.19 4.81
N PRO A 73 12.80 19.02 4.18
CA PRO A 73 14.11 18.61 3.65
C PRO A 73 15.07 18.06 4.71
N VAL A 74 14.99 18.59 5.93
CA VAL A 74 15.83 18.19 7.07
C VAL A 74 15.49 16.77 7.52
N TYR A 75 14.20 16.44 7.64
CA TYR A 75 13.74 15.09 7.91
C TYR A 75 13.91 14.15 6.70
N HIS A 76 13.78 14.64 5.47
CA HIS A 76 14.08 13.87 4.26
C HIS A 76 15.54 13.38 4.22
N GLN A 77 16.51 14.27 4.41
CA GLN A 77 17.93 13.91 4.43
C GLN A 77 18.25 12.90 5.53
N GLN A 78 17.64 13.06 6.70
CA GLN A 78 17.81 12.13 7.81
C GLN A 78 17.16 10.77 7.55
N TYR A 79 15.96 10.76 6.95
CA TYR A 79 15.29 9.55 6.53
C TYR A 79 16.15 8.77 5.52
N LEU A 80 16.70 9.44 4.49
CA LEU A 80 17.63 8.80 3.55
C LEU A 80 18.83 8.16 4.25
N SER A 81 19.39 8.85 5.26
CA SER A 81 20.56 8.39 6.04
C SER A 81 20.29 7.14 6.89
N ALA A 82 19.02 6.84 7.20
CA ALA A 82 18.63 5.68 8.02
C ALA A 82 17.48 4.86 7.41
N ARG A 83 17.28 4.96 6.08
CA ARG A 83 16.04 4.55 5.37
C ARG A 83 15.55 3.16 5.72
N ARG A 84 16.43 2.15 5.70
CA ARG A 84 16.06 0.76 6.04
C ARG A 84 15.46 0.66 7.44
N ARG A 85 16.18 1.16 8.46
CA ARG A 85 15.75 1.07 9.86
C ARG A 85 14.42 1.80 10.10
N LEU A 86 14.26 2.97 9.52
CA LEU A 86 13.03 3.76 9.65
C LEU A 86 11.84 3.15 8.89
N LEU A 87 12.08 2.47 7.76
CA LEU A 87 11.02 1.71 7.08
C LEU A 87 10.61 0.46 7.87
N CYS A 88 11.56 -0.32 8.42
CA CYS A 88 11.25 -1.44 9.31
C CYS A 88 10.40 -0.98 10.50
N SER A 89 10.89 0.00 11.26
CA SER A 89 10.22 0.51 12.46
C SER A 89 8.86 1.15 12.13
N GLY A 90 8.74 1.85 10.99
CA GLY A 90 7.45 2.35 10.51
C GLY A 90 6.46 1.23 10.17
N LEU A 91 6.91 0.18 9.47
CA LEU A 91 6.11 -1.01 9.17
C LEU A 91 5.65 -1.70 10.46
N GLU A 92 6.55 -1.95 11.41
CA GLU A 92 6.25 -2.58 12.71
C GLU A 92 5.25 -1.75 13.51
N THR A 93 5.42 -0.44 13.56
CA THR A 93 4.51 0.48 14.29
C THR A 93 3.11 0.54 13.67
N THR A 94 3.02 0.43 12.33
CA THR A 94 1.78 0.52 11.56
C THR A 94 1.03 -0.81 11.54
N LEU A 95 1.71 -1.89 11.17
CA LEU A 95 1.13 -3.22 10.96
C LEU A 95 1.02 -4.01 12.27
N ARG A 96 1.92 -3.76 13.23
CA ARG A 96 1.93 -4.38 14.56
C ARG A 96 1.86 -5.91 14.48
N SER A 97 0.74 -6.50 14.88
CA SER A 97 0.49 -7.94 14.82
C SER A 97 0.28 -8.52 13.42
N ALA A 98 0.12 -7.68 12.39
CA ALA A 98 0.06 -8.08 10.98
C ALA A 98 1.43 -8.05 10.26
N THR A 99 2.53 -7.70 10.94
CA THR A 99 3.85 -7.56 10.31
C THR A 99 4.32 -8.88 9.67
N SER A 100 4.24 -10.00 10.40
CA SER A 100 4.60 -11.33 9.91
C SER A 100 3.71 -11.76 8.74
N ASP A 101 2.40 -11.52 8.84
CA ASP A 101 1.42 -11.83 7.80
C ASP A 101 1.73 -11.05 6.50
N ALA A 102 2.10 -9.77 6.62
CA ALA A 102 2.50 -8.92 5.49
C ALA A 102 3.80 -9.38 4.82
N CYS A 103 4.78 -9.81 5.61
CA CYS A 103 6.02 -10.38 5.10
C CYS A 103 5.78 -11.70 4.36
N ALA A 104 4.93 -12.59 4.90
CA ALA A 104 4.54 -13.84 4.26
C ALA A 104 3.76 -13.61 2.95
N VAL A 105 2.87 -12.61 2.91
CA VAL A 105 2.19 -12.18 1.68
C VAL A 105 3.18 -11.68 0.64
N TYR A 106 4.19 -10.91 1.04
CA TYR A 106 5.23 -10.46 0.11
C TYR A 106 6.02 -11.63 -0.47
N GLN A 107 6.56 -12.51 0.39
CA GLN A 107 7.36 -13.67 -0.04
C GLN A 107 6.57 -14.61 -0.97
N SER A 108 5.31 -14.91 -0.63
CA SER A 108 4.44 -15.76 -1.44
C SER A 108 3.98 -15.11 -2.76
N ARG A 109 4.07 -13.78 -2.91
CA ARG A 109 3.81 -13.08 -4.19
C ARG A 109 5.00 -13.15 -5.16
N LEU A 110 6.20 -13.48 -4.68
CA LEU A 110 7.41 -13.39 -5.50
C LEU A 110 7.32 -14.28 -6.75
N VAL A 111 7.87 -13.76 -7.86
CA VAL A 111 7.83 -14.41 -9.17
C VAL A 111 8.39 -15.82 -9.12
N ASP A 112 9.51 -16.01 -8.41
CA ASP A 112 10.20 -17.30 -8.26
C ASP A 112 9.42 -18.30 -7.40
N PHE A 113 8.71 -17.81 -6.38
CA PHE A 113 7.78 -18.63 -5.60
C PHE A 113 6.60 -19.07 -6.49
N SER A 114 5.93 -18.11 -7.15
CA SER A 114 4.77 -18.37 -8.01
C SER A 114 5.06 -19.33 -9.17
N HIS A 115 6.24 -19.23 -9.80
CA HIS A 115 6.61 -20.12 -10.91
C HIS A 115 7.00 -21.52 -10.45
N SER A 116 7.54 -21.64 -9.24
CA SER A 116 8.10 -22.90 -8.74
C SER A 116 7.21 -23.60 -7.71
N ARG A 117 5.97 -23.12 -7.54
CA ARG A 117 4.96 -23.52 -6.55
C ARG A 117 4.45 -24.96 -6.76
N THR A 118 4.62 -25.82 -5.75
CA THR A 118 4.08 -27.19 -5.68
C THR A 118 3.37 -27.40 -4.34
N LYS A 119 2.62 -28.50 -4.14
CA LYS A 119 1.97 -28.79 -2.83
C LYS A 119 3.01 -28.86 -1.71
N GLU A 120 4.16 -29.50 -1.96
CA GLU A 120 5.25 -29.68 -1.01
C GLU A 120 5.87 -28.32 -0.61
N LYS A 121 6.06 -27.42 -1.58
CA LYS A 121 6.58 -26.07 -1.31
C LYS A 121 5.59 -25.18 -0.59
N VAL A 122 4.29 -25.33 -0.85
CA VAL A 122 3.25 -24.66 -0.05
C VAL A 122 3.31 -25.16 1.38
N ASN A 123 3.39 -26.46 1.61
CA ASN A 123 3.48 -27.03 2.97
C ASN A 123 4.77 -26.58 3.71
N MET A 124 5.94 -26.61 3.06
CA MET A 124 7.19 -26.10 3.66
C MET A 124 7.11 -24.60 3.97
N PHE A 125 6.47 -23.81 3.10
CA PHE A 125 6.25 -22.38 3.36
C PHE A 125 5.34 -22.17 4.58
N LEU A 126 4.25 -22.93 4.68
CA LEU A 126 3.30 -22.83 5.79
C LEU A 126 3.91 -23.26 7.12
N GLN A 127 4.75 -24.30 7.14
CA GLN A 127 5.55 -24.68 8.31
C GLN A 127 6.48 -23.54 8.74
N SER A 128 7.28 -23.00 7.82
CA SER A 128 8.18 -21.87 8.14
C SER A 128 7.42 -20.62 8.61
N TYR A 129 6.23 -20.36 8.07
CA TYR A 129 5.36 -19.26 8.51
C TYR A 129 4.81 -19.50 9.92
N GLN A 130 4.42 -20.74 10.26
CA GLN A 130 3.98 -21.11 11.60
C GLN A 130 5.12 -20.96 12.62
N ASP A 131 6.30 -21.51 12.34
CA ASP A 131 7.50 -21.37 13.19
C ASP A 131 7.84 -19.88 13.45
N GLN A 132 7.69 -19.03 12.42
CA GLN A 132 7.90 -17.58 12.54
C GLN A 132 6.81 -16.90 13.38
N ARG A 133 5.54 -17.32 13.31
CA ARG A 133 4.47 -16.78 14.17
C ARG A 133 4.68 -17.13 15.63
N ASP A 134 5.14 -18.33 15.91
CA ASP A 134 5.38 -18.81 17.29
C ASP A 134 6.66 -18.18 17.90
N THR A 135 7.64 -17.85 17.06
CA THR A 135 8.93 -17.29 17.49
C THR A 135 8.99 -15.75 17.50
N SER A 136 8.35 -15.08 16.54
CA SER A 136 8.51 -13.62 16.31
C SER A 136 7.27 -12.82 16.69
N LEU A 137 7.30 -12.24 17.90
CA LEU A 137 6.37 -11.20 18.31
C LEU A 137 6.69 -9.87 17.63
N HIS A 138 6.03 -9.62 16.50
CA HIS A 138 5.83 -8.30 15.88
C HIS A 138 7.06 -7.61 15.26
N SER A 139 8.16 -8.33 15.04
CA SER A 139 9.33 -7.80 14.31
C SER A 139 9.29 -8.17 12.83
N VAL A 140 9.82 -7.29 11.96
CA VAL A 140 10.14 -7.65 10.57
C VAL A 140 11.22 -8.75 10.60
N PRO A 141 11.02 -9.89 9.90
CA PRO A 141 12.02 -10.96 9.87
C PRO A 141 13.38 -10.43 9.40
N SER A 142 14.47 -10.85 10.05
CA SER A 142 15.84 -10.44 9.68
C SER A 142 16.22 -10.81 8.24
N GLU A 143 15.46 -11.70 7.61
CA GLU A 143 15.58 -12.13 6.22
C GLU A 143 15.06 -11.08 5.23
N MET A 144 14.11 -10.23 5.63
CA MET A 144 13.62 -9.09 4.83
C MET A 144 14.59 -7.90 4.95
N ALA A 145 15.80 -8.12 4.46
CA ALA A 145 16.95 -7.26 4.67
C ALA A 145 17.09 -6.13 3.63
N ASN A 146 16.38 -6.18 2.51
CA ASN A 146 16.49 -5.17 1.46
C ASN A 146 15.48 -4.02 1.63
N VAL A 147 15.92 -2.80 1.30
CA VAL A 147 15.07 -1.60 1.31
C VAL A 147 13.92 -1.73 0.29
N ASP A 148 14.16 -2.35 -0.87
CA ASP A 148 13.12 -2.46 -1.91
C ASP A 148 11.98 -3.40 -1.49
N GLU A 149 12.28 -4.46 -0.72
CA GLU A 149 11.27 -5.37 -0.15
C GLU A 149 10.35 -4.62 0.84
N LEU A 150 10.93 -3.82 1.74
CA LEU A 150 10.19 -2.99 2.69
C LEU A 150 9.34 -1.93 1.97
N VAL A 151 9.85 -1.36 0.88
CA VAL A 151 9.11 -0.43 0.01
C VAL A 151 7.94 -1.13 -0.67
N ASP A 152 8.12 -2.36 -1.14
CA ASP A 152 7.08 -3.18 -1.76
C ASP A 152 5.96 -3.58 -0.78
N VAL A 153 6.31 -3.91 0.47
CA VAL A 153 5.34 -4.17 1.54
C VAL A 153 4.55 -2.90 1.87
N ALA A 154 5.23 -1.77 2.06
CA ALA A 154 4.59 -0.48 2.33
C ALA A 154 3.70 -0.04 1.14
N ALA A 155 4.15 -0.26 -0.10
CA ALA A 155 3.36 0.03 -1.30
C ALA A 155 2.10 -0.83 -1.37
N PHE A 156 2.17 -2.13 -1.05
CA PHE A 156 0.99 -3.00 -0.99
C PHE A 156 0.02 -2.60 0.12
N TYR A 157 0.53 -2.22 1.30
CA TYR A 157 -0.29 -1.67 2.38
C TYR A 157 -1.08 -0.44 1.91
N PHE A 158 -0.40 0.53 1.31
CA PHE A 158 -1.02 1.80 0.89
C PHE A 158 -1.94 1.69 -0.33
N SER A 159 -1.62 0.82 -1.30
CA SER A 159 -2.40 0.70 -2.54
C SER A 159 -3.56 -0.28 -2.45
N ILE A 160 -3.47 -1.31 -1.60
CA ILE A 160 -4.45 -2.40 -1.52
C ILE A 160 -5.05 -2.51 -0.11
N VAL A 161 -4.24 -2.81 0.91
CA VAL A 161 -4.76 -3.23 2.22
C VAL A 161 -5.52 -2.12 2.94
N LYS A 162 -4.93 -0.92 3.07
CA LYS A 162 -5.57 0.20 3.75
C LYS A 162 -6.86 0.66 3.04
N PRO A 163 -6.87 0.90 1.71
CA PRO A 163 -8.11 1.26 1.01
C PRO A 163 -9.21 0.20 1.13
N LEU A 164 -8.85 -1.09 1.04
CA LEU A 164 -9.82 -2.18 1.23
C LEU A 164 -10.33 -2.28 2.67
N ALA A 165 -9.48 -2.06 3.68
CA ALA A 165 -9.90 -2.01 5.08
C ALA A 165 -10.92 -0.88 5.30
N GLN A 166 -10.61 0.34 4.85
CA GLN A 166 -11.51 1.49 4.97
C GLN A 166 -12.86 1.28 4.25
N TYR A 167 -12.82 0.64 3.08
CA TYR A 167 -14.03 0.29 2.33
C TYR A 167 -14.84 -0.80 3.03
N TYR A 168 -14.20 -1.89 3.49
CA TYR A 168 -14.83 -2.96 4.26
C TYR A 168 -15.52 -2.39 5.51
N THR A 169 -14.81 -1.60 6.32
CA THR A 169 -15.39 -0.92 7.50
C THR A 169 -16.63 -0.11 7.14
N SER A 170 -16.56 0.68 6.06
CA SER A 170 -17.69 1.52 5.62
C SER A 170 -18.89 0.71 5.13
N TRP A 171 -18.62 -0.42 4.47
CA TRP A 171 -19.63 -1.35 3.96
C TRP A 171 -20.29 -2.13 5.10
N THR A 172 -19.50 -2.75 5.99
CA THR A 172 -20.01 -3.51 7.15
C THR A 172 -20.82 -2.62 8.10
N LEU A 173 -20.36 -1.41 8.42
CA LEU A 173 -21.11 -0.46 9.26
C LEU A 173 -22.40 0.03 8.57
N GLY A 174 -22.39 0.15 7.24
CA GLY A 174 -23.60 0.46 6.46
C GLY A 174 -24.64 -0.65 6.52
N ASN A 175 -24.22 -1.90 6.28
CA ASN A 175 -25.11 -3.06 6.35
C ASN A 175 -25.63 -3.29 7.78
N LEU A 176 -24.78 -3.15 8.81
CA LEU A 176 -25.17 -3.31 10.21
C LEU A 176 -26.21 -2.26 10.63
N ALA A 177 -26.12 -1.03 10.13
CA ALA A 177 -27.12 0.02 10.35
C ALA A 177 -28.49 -0.37 9.77
N ILE A 178 -28.50 -0.93 8.55
CA ILE A 178 -29.72 -1.42 7.88
C ILE A 178 -30.35 -2.60 8.66
N GLU A 179 -29.55 -3.62 8.99
CA GLU A 179 -30.02 -4.83 9.69
C GLU A 179 -30.52 -4.56 11.12
N THR A 180 -30.01 -3.52 11.78
CA THR A 180 -30.37 -3.20 13.18
C THR A 180 -31.36 -2.04 13.34
N ASP A 181 -31.81 -1.43 12.23
CA ASP A 181 -32.64 -0.21 12.18
C ASP A 181 -32.08 0.91 13.09
N LYS A 182 -30.75 1.09 13.05
CA LYS A 182 -30.03 2.07 13.86
C LYS A 182 -29.24 3.02 12.98
N PRO A 183 -29.02 4.28 13.42
CA PRO A 183 -28.10 5.16 12.72
C PRO A 183 -26.71 4.53 12.67
N ARG A 184 -26.06 4.66 11.51
CA ARG A 184 -24.68 4.24 11.31
C ARG A 184 -23.78 4.92 12.35
N SER A 185 -22.86 4.15 12.94
CA SER A 185 -21.80 4.74 13.75
C SER A 185 -20.76 5.41 12.86
N ASP A 186 -20.49 6.68 13.14
CA ASP A 186 -19.36 7.43 12.58
C ASP A 186 -18.11 7.33 13.48
N GLU A 187 -18.15 6.55 14.56
CA GLU A 187 -16.99 6.32 15.42
C GLU A 187 -15.93 5.50 14.65
N PRO A 188 -14.65 5.94 14.63
CA PRO A 188 -13.58 5.18 13.99
C PRO A 188 -13.39 3.83 14.69
N LEU A 189 -12.94 2.82 13.94
CA LEU A 189 -12.58 1.54 14.53
C LEU A 189 -11.54 1.72 15.65
N SER A 190 -11.67 0.93 16.71
CA SER A 190 -10.61 0.85 17.72
C SER A 190 -9.31 0.35 17.06
N LYS A 191 -8.16 0.75 17.61
CA LYS A 191 -6.84 0.26 17.15
C LYS A 191 -6.71 -1.27 17.17
N MET A 192 -7.56 -1.96 17.93
CA MET A 192 -7.63 -3.43 17.98
C MET A 192 -8.42 -3.99 16.80
N GLU A 193 -9.60 -3.43 16.49
CA GLU A 193 -10.42 -3.84 15.35
C GLU A 193 -9.74 -3.54 14.02
N GLU A 194 -9.08 -2.39 13.90
CA GLU A 194 -8.25 -2.06 12.73
C GLU A 194 -7.13 -3.09 12.54
N ALA A 195 -6.45 -3.50 13.61
CA ALA A 195 -5.41 -4.52 13.54
C ALA A 195 -5.96 -5.91 13.18
N ARG A 196 -7.13 -6.30 13.72
CA ARG A 196 -7.84 -7.53 13.33
C ARG A 196 -8.15 -7.54 11.83
N LEU A 197 -8.73 -6.45 11.33
CA LEU A 197 -9.08 -6.29 9.92
C LEU A 197 -7.85 -6.33 8.99
N ILE A 198 -6.76 -5.65 9.35
CA ILE A 198 -5.51 -5.68 8.58
C ILE A 198 -4.92 -7.09 8.54
N ARG A 199 -4.86 -7.82 9.67
CA ARG A 199 -4.43 -9.23 9.69
C ARG A 199 -5.31 -10.11 8.80
N ALA A 200 -6.63 -9.98 8.92
CA ALA A 200 -7.59 -10.73 8.13
C ALA A 200 -7.35 -10.57 6.62
N LEU A 201 -7.14 -9.33 6.16
CA LEU A 201 -6.83 -9.01 4.77
C LEU A 201 -5.51 -9.64 4.30
N TYR A 202 -4.44 -9.58 5.10
CA TYR A 202 -3.18 -10.23 4.74
C TYR A 202 -3.29 -11.75 4.72
N ARG A 203 -3.94 -12.37 5.71
CA ARG A 203 -4.12 -13.84 5.77
C ARG A 203 -5.00 -14.35 4.63
N PHE A 204 -6.05 -13.61 4.27
CA PHE A 204 -6.84 -13.88 3.08
C PHE A 204 -6.00 -13.79 1.80
N GLN A 205 -5.19 -12.73 1.64
CA GLN A 205 -4.28 -12.62 0.51
C GLN A 205 -3.22 -13.75 0.48
N LEU A 206 -2.75 -14.20 1.63
CA LEU A 206 -1.81 -15.32 1.74
C LEU A 206 -2.45 -16.63 1.25
N CYS A 207 -3.69 -16.90 1.66
CA CYS A 207 -4.51 -18.00 1.13
C CYS A 207 -4.62 -17.91 -0.41
N CYS A 208 -4.93 -16.73 -0.96
CA CYS A 208 -4.99 -16.51 -2.40
C CYS A 208 -3.63 -16.74 -3.11
N ASN A 209 -2.50 -16.32 -2.52
CA ASN A 209 -1.17 -16.50 -3.10
C ASN A 209 -0.75 -17.99 -3.14
N LEU A 210 -1.02 -18.73 -2.06
CA LEU A 210 -0.61 -20.12 -1.90
C LEU A 210 -1.52 -21.10 -2.65
N LEU A 211 -2.84 -20.93 -2.52
CA LEU A 211 -3.85 -21.89 -2.95
C LEU A 211 -4.61 -21.45 -4.21
N GLY A 212 -4.61 -20.15 -4.51
CA GLY A 212 -5.30 -19.57 -5.68
C GLY A 212 -4.56 -19.76 -7.01
N VAL A 213 -5.15 -19.25 -8.09
CA VAL A 213 -4.51 -19.17 -9.40
C VAL A 213 -3.57 -17.96 -9.39
N GLY A 214 -2.26 -18.21 -9.39
CA GLY A 214 -1.24 -17.17 -9.18
C GLY A 214 -1.30 -16.02 -10.20
N LEU A 215 -0.85 -14.83 -9.77
CA LEU A 215 -0.99 -13.57 -10.53
C LEU A 215 -0.31 -13.62 -11.92
N HIS A 216 0.78 -14.39 -12.04
CA HIS A 216 1.55 -14.55 -13.27
C HIS A 216 0.91 -15.58 -14.19
N LYS A 217 -0.05 -15.16 -15.03
CA LYS A 217 -0.70 -16.01 -16.05
C LYS A 217 0.26 -16.48 -17.14
N SER A 218 1.19 -17.39 -16.82
CA SER A 218 1.77 -18.28 -17.82
C SER A 218 0.75 -19.37 -18.14
N SER A 219 0.72 -19.83 -19.39
CA SER A 219 -0.18 -20.88 -19.88
C SER A 219 0.05 -22.27 -19.24
N GLN A 220 0.97 -22.35 -18.28
CA GLN A 220 1.47 -23.58 -17.65
C GLN A 220 1.37 -23.55 -16.12
N ILE A 221 0.83 -22.50 -15.48
CA ILE A 221 0.56 -22.56 -14.04
C ILE A 221 -0.48 -23.63 -13.77
N GLN A 222 -0.02 -24.74 -13.21
CA GLN A 222 -0.90 -25.75 -12.64
C GLN A 222 -1.69 -25.10 -11.52
N ARG A 223 -3.03 -25.09 -11.68
CA ARG A 223 -3.93 -24.92 -10.55
C ARG A 223 -3.69 -26.11 -9.62
N LEU A 224 -2.98 -25.89 -8.52
CA LEU A 224 -2.82 -26.91 -7.49
C LEU A 224 -4.22 -27.27 -7.01
N SER A 225 -4.71 -28.45 -7.36
CA SER A 225 -6.02 -28.92 -6.93
C SER A 225 -5.92 -29.35 -5.48
N PHE A 226 -6.08 -28.38 -4.59
CA PHE A 226 -6.47 -28.62 -3.22
C PHE A 226 -8.00 -28.73 -3.16
N ASP A 227 -8.52 -29.78 -2.53
CA ASP A 227 -9.94 -29.85 -2.19
C ASP A 227 -10.22 -29.03 -0.91
N SER A 228 -11.50 -28.85 -0.57
CA SER A 228 -11.88 -28.04 0.60
C SER A 228 -11.40 -28.59 1.94
N VAL A 229 -11.18 -29.91 2.05
CA VAL A 229 -10.69 -30.57 3.27
C VAL A 229 -9.18 -30.41 3.38
N GLU A 230 -8.45 -30.57 2.27
CA GLU A 230 -7.02 -30.24 2.20
C GLU A 230 -6.79 -28.75 2.56
N ILE A 231 -7.57 -27.81 2.02
CA ILE A 231 -7.44 -26.38 2.35
C ILE A 231 -7.66 -26.12 3.85
N GLY A 232 -8.66 -26.76 4.46
CA GLY A 232 -8.88 -26.67 5.90
C GLY A 232 -7.66 -27.15 6.69
N THR A 233 -7.24 -28.39 6.43
CA THR A 233 -6.18 -29.07 7.20
C THR A 233 -4.78 -28.49 7.02
N ILE A 234 -4.44 -27.91 5.86
CA ILE A 234 -3.09 -27.33 5.66
C ILE A 234 -3.01 -25.85 6.02
N PHE A 235 -4.14 -25.10 5.95
CA PHE A 235 -4.12 -23.65 6.09
C PHE A 235 -4.98 -23.12 7.23
N LEU A 236 -6.23 -23.58 7.40
CA LEU A 236 -7.10 -23.06 8.46
C LEU A 236 -6.69 -23.56 9.84
N ASP A 237 -6.19 -24.79 9.94
CA ASP A 237 -5.66 -25.38 11.19
C ASP A 237 -4.40 -24.64 11.74
N LEU A 238 -3.82 -23.70 10.99
CA LEU A 238 -2.73 -22.81 11.44
C LEU A 238 -3.22 -21.62 12.29
N PHE A 239 -4.53 -21.44 12.40
CA PHE A 239 -5.18 -20.26 12.95
C PHE A 239 -6.19 -20.65 14.04
N GLU A 240 -6.24 -19.84 15.10
CA GLU A 240 -7.26 -20.00 16.13
C GLU A 240 -8.67 -19.75 15.56
N PRO A 241 -9.75 -20.32 16.13
CA PRO A 241 -11.09 -20.25 15.53
C PRO A 241 -11.59 -18.82 15.24
N TRP A 242 -11.23 -17.83 16.08
CA TRP A 242 -11.55 -16.42 15.83
C TRP A 242 -10.72 -15.80 14.70
N GLU A 243 -9.50 -16.29 14.47
CA GLU A 243 -8.66 -15.87 13.33
C GLU A 243 -9.17 -16.48 12.01
N VAL A 244 -9.76 -17.69 12.06
CA VAL A 244 -10.48 -18.29 10.92
C VAL A 244 -11.75 -17.51 10.60
N GLU A 245 -12.50 -17.05 11.62
CA GLU A 245 -13.67 -16.19 11.43
C GLU A 245 -13.30 -14.82 10.83
N GLU A 246 -12.22 -14.20 11.30
CA GLU A 246 -11.64 -12.98 10.72
C GLU A 246 -11.38 -13.14 9.20
N ILE A 247 -10.74 -14.25 8.78
CA ILE A 247 -10.49 -14.55 7.37
C ILE A 247 -11.81 -14.81 6.61
N SER A 248 -12.76 -15.50 7.24
CA SER A 248 -14.05 -15.89 6.64
C SER A 248 -14.95 -14.67 6.37
N CYS A 249 -14.90 -13.66 7.23
CA CYS A 249 -15.54 -12.36 7.03
C CYS A 249 -15.01 -11.65 5.77
N ILE A 250 -13.68 -11.63 5.57
CA ILE A 250 -13.07 -11.05 4.35
C ILE A 250 -13.42 -11.87 3.11
N TYR A 251 -13.39 -13.20 3.19
CA TYR A 251 -13.81 -14.06 2.08
C TYR A 251 -15.27 -13.83 1.68
N THR A 252 -16.18 -13.70 2.65
CA THR A 252 -17.60 -13.43 2.41
C THR A 252 -17.79 -12.10 1.70
N PHE A 253 -17.16 -11.03 2.21
CA PHE A 253 -17.13 -9.72 1.55
C PHE A 253 -16.57 -9.78 0.12
N ALA A 254 -15.44 -10.47 -0.09
CA ALA A 254 -14.81 -10.60 -1.40
C ALA A 254 -15.70 -11.38 -2.38
N LYS A 255 -16.37 -12.45 -1.91
CA LYS A 255 -17.33 -13.24 -2.68
C LYS A 255 -18.57 -12.44 -3.05
N GLU A 256 -19.14 -11.68 -2.13
CA GLU A 256 -20.26 -10.78 -2.41
C GLU A 256 -19.89 -9.72 -3.44
N ARG A 257 -18.71 -9.09 -3.30
CA ARG A 257 -18.25 -8.07 -4.26
C ARG A 257 -17.98 -8.67 -5.65
N TYR A 258 -17.41 -9.87 -5.71
CA TYR A 258 -17.23 -10.62 -6.96
C TYR A 258 -18.58 -10.94 -7.62
N ASN A 259 -19.53 -11.46 -6.85
CA ASN A 259 -20.87 -11.78 -7.33
C ASN A 259 -21.62 -10.54 -7.82
N GLN A 260 -21.53 -9.41 -7.12
CA GLN A 260 -22.09 -8.13 -7.57
C GLN A 260 -21.50 -7.71 -8.92
N ILE A 261 -20.17 -7.71 -9.07
CA ILE A 261 -19.52 -7.36 -10.35
C ILE A 261 -19.96 -8.29 -11.48
N PHE A 262 -20.05 -9.59 -11.22
CA PHE A 262 -20.50 -10.55 -12.23
C PHE A 262 -21.98 -10.36 -12.60
N ASN A 263 -22.84 -10.09 -11.60
CA ASN A 263 -24.26 -9.77 -11.81
C ASN A 263 -24.44 -8.45 -12.57
N ASP A 264 -23.66 -7.41 -12.27
CA ASP A 264 -23.66 -6.12 -12.98
C ASP A 264 -23.28 -6.30 -14.46
N ILE A 265 -22.26 -7.13 -14.73
CA ILE A 265 -21.82 -7.49 -16.09
C ILE A 265 -22.90 -8.29 -16.80
N ARG A 266 -23.42 -9.35 -16.16
CA ARG A 266 -24.49 -10.22 -16.68
C ARG A 266 -25.73 -9.41 -17.04
N TRP A 267 -26.19 -8.53 -16.15
CA TRP A 267 -27.28 -7.60 -16.42
C TRP A 267 -26.96 -6.66 -17.58
N ASN A 268 -25.72 -6.13 -17.66
CA ASN A 268 -25.28 -5.31 -18.79
C ASN A 268 -25.35 -6.03 -20.15
N VAL A 269 -25.27 -7.35 -20.18
CA VAL A 269 -25.38 -8.16 -21.40
C VAL A 269 -26.60 -9.07 -21.41
N HIS A 270 -27.62 -8.75 -20.61
CA HIS A 270 -28.91 -9.46 -20.59
C HIS A 270 -29.82 -8.94 -21.70
N GLU A 271 -30.67 -9.81 -22.25
CA GLU A 271 -31.58 -9.45 -23.36
C GLU A 271 -32.70 -8.50 -22.93
N GLU A 272 -33.19 -8.65 -21.70
CA GLU A 272 -34.21 -7.79 -21.10
C GLU A 272 -33.65 -6.43 -20.62
N ASN A 273 -32.35 -6.14 -20.77
CA ASN A 273 -31.80 -4.88 -20.30
C ASN A 273 -32.42 -3.70 -21.10
N PRO A 274 -33.11 -2.75 -20.45
CA PRO A 274 -33.84 -1.68 -21.13
C PRO A 274 -33.01 -0.85 -22.11
N LYS A 275 -31.69 -0.76 -21.93
CA LYS A 275 -30.78 -0.02 -22.82
C LYS A 275 -30.77 -0.53 -24.27
N PHE A 276 -31.26 -1.73 -24.52
CA PHE A 276 -31.36 -2.29 -25.87
C PHE A 276 -32.70 -1.99 -26.55
N GLU A 277 -33.73 -1.54 -25.83
CA GLU A 277 -35.07 -1.22 -26.37
C GLU A 277 -35.67 -2.33 -27.28
N GLY A 278 -35.35 -3.60 -27.00
CA GLY A 278 -35.72 -4.75 -27.83
C GLY A 278 -34.89 -4.95 -29.12
N GLN A 279 -33.95 -4.05 -29.43
CA GLN A 279 -33.04 -4.11 -30.58
C GLN A 279 -31.61 -4.55 -30.19
N ARG A 280 -31.51 -5.62 -29.40
CA ARG A 280 -30.21 -6.22 -29.08
C ARG A 280 -29.62 -6.91 -30.33
N PRO A 281 -28.32 -6.70 -30.67
CA PRO A 281 -27.64 -7.52 -31.66
C PRO A 281 -27.66 -9.00 -31.28
N PRO A 282 -27.78 -9.93 -32.25
CA PRO A 282 -27.78 -11.36 -31.96
C PRO A 282 -26.46 -11.78 -31.29
N THR A 283 -26.57 -12.73 -30.35
CA THR A 283 -25.40 -13.29 -29.65
C THR A 283 -24.40 -13.85 -30.66
N PRO A 284 -23.13 -13.39 -30.68
CA PRO A 284 -22.12 -13.88 -31.61
C PRO A 284 -21.86 -15.38 -31.46
N GLU A 285 -21.55 -16.04 -32.56
CA GLU A 285 -21.13 -17.45 -32.54
C GLU A 285 -19.84 -17.60 -31.72
N GLY A 286 -19.83 -18.56 -30.78
CA GLY A 286 -18.74 -18.74 -29.82
C GLY A 286 -18.74 -17.76 -28.63
N ALA A 287 -19.78 -16.96 -28.43
CA ALA A 287 -19.93 -16.18 -27.21
C ALA A 287 -20.02 -17.06 -25.95
N PHE A 288 -19.41 -16.61 -24.86
CA PHE A 288 -19.46 -17.30 -23.57
C PHE A 288 -20.82 -17.07 -22.89
N ASP A 289 -21.45 -18.15 -22.45
CA ASP A 289 -22.73 -18.11 -21.75
C ASP A 289 -22.52 -17.85 -20.25
N LEU A 290 -23.01 -16.70 -19.77
CA LEU A 290 -22.92 -16.29 -18.37
C LEU A 290 -23.99 -16.95 -17.47
N ASP A 291 -25.01 -17.58 -18.05
CA ASP A 291 -26.10 -18.23 -17.31
C ASP A 291 -25.76 -19.69 -16.94
N ASN A 292 -24.83 -20.32 -17.66
CA ASN A 292 -24.37 -21.70 -17.44
C ASN A 292 -23.17 -21.83 -16.47
N SER A 293 -22.84 -20.76 -15.73
CA SER A 293 -21.67 -20.72 -14.82
C SER A 293 -22.09 -20.57 -13.35
N CYS A 294 -22.40 -21.70 -12.69
CA CYS A 294 -22.56 -21.84 -11.23
C CYS A 294 -21.51 -22.80 -10.67
#